data_AF-A0A7J7KGS6-F1
#
_entry.id   AF-A0A7J7KGS6-F1
#
_cell.length_a   1.000
_cell.length_b   1.000
_cell.length_c   1.000
_cell.angle_alpha   90.00
_cell.angle_beta   90.00
_cell.angle_gamma   90.00
#
_symmetry.space_group_name_H-M   'P 1'
#
loop_
_entity.id
_entity.type
_entity.pdbx_description
1 polymer ?
#
loop_
_entity_poly.entity_id
_entity_poly.type
_entity_poly.pdbx_seq_one_letter_code
_entity_poly.pdbx_strand_id
1 'polypeptide(L)' 'MQMTEPRYTMPSRKHLTITLIPNKVKEVDSILRAQLKNTSSVCITVDMWSNQQMKGFIGITGHYILN' A
#
# COMPACT_ATOMS: atom_id res chain seq x y z
N MET A 1 -22.40 15.63 -12.89
CA MET A 1 -21.38 15.78 -11.82
C MET A 1 -22.11 15.47 -10.52
N GLN A 2 -21.92 14.27 -9.96
CA GLN A 2 -22.68 13.81 -8.81
C GLN A 2 -22.24 14.61 -7.58
N MET A 3 -23.19 15.28 -6.90
CA MET A 3 -22.87 16.08 -5.72
C MET A 3 -22.33 15.16 -4.62
N THR A 4 -21.12 15.45 -4.17
CA THR A 4 -20.55 14.81 -2.98
C THR A 4 -21.44 15.10 -1.78
N GLU A 5 -21.55 14.16 -0.84
CA GLU A 5 -22.22 14.36 0.46
C GLU A 5 -21.88 15.76 1.00
N PRO A 6 -22.87 16.63 1.32
CA PRO A 6 -22.62 18.04 1.64
C PRO A 6 -21.63 18.26 2.81
N ARG A 7 -21.41 17.23 3.62
CA ARG A 7 -20.48 17.23 4.77
C ARG A 7 -19.07 16.74 4.42
N TYR A 8 -18.85 16.23 3.21
CA TYR A 8 -17.56 15.71 2.78
C TYR A 8 -16.71 16.79 2.12
N THR A 9 -15.70 17.25 2.84
CA THR A 9 -14.66 18.12 2.27
C THR A 9 -13.58 17.27 1.63
N MET A 10 -13.41 17.40 0.31
CA MET A 10 -12.36 16.69 -0.41
C MET A 10 -10.98 17.11 0.12
N PRO A 11 -10.09 16.16 0.48
CA PRO A 11 -8.76 16.50 0.94
C PRO A 11 -7.93 17.07 -0.22
N SER A 12 -7.11 18.08 0.09
CA SER A 12 -6.18 18.62 -0.90
C SER A 12 -5.10 17.60 -1.26
N ARG A 13 -4.48 17.75 -2.43
CA ARG A 13 -3.32 16.94 -2.84
C ARG A 13 -2.23 16.93 -1.76
N LYS A 14 -1.93 18.10 -1.16
CA LYS A 14 -0.95 18.23 -0.09
C LYS A 14 -1.34 17.40 1.14
N HIS A 15 -2.60 17.47 1.55
CA HIS A 15 -3.12 16.72 2.69
C HIS A 15 -3.10 15.21 2.43
N LEU A 16 -3.46 14.77 1.22
CA LEU A 16 -3.36 13.37 0.81
C LEU A 16 -1.93 12.85 0.89
N THR A 17 -0.98 13.54 0.26
CA THR A 17 0.42 13.10 0.14
C THR A 17 1.17 13.14 1.47
N ILE A 18 0.98 14.19 2.28
CA ILE A 18 1.80 14.41 3.47
C ILE A 18 1.16 13.84 4.74
N THR A 19 -0.16 13.70 4.77
CA THR A 19 -0.88 13.31 5.99
C THR A 19 -1.60 11.98 5.82
N LEU A 20 -2.57 11.90 4.90
CA LEU A 20 -3.48 10.75 4.84
C LEU A 20 -2.78 9.46 4.40
N ILE A 21 -2.00 9.50 3.30
CA ILE A 21 -1.29 8.32 2.80
C ILE A 21 -0.25 7.83 3.81
N PRO A 22 0.65 8.67 4.36
CA PRO A 22 1.63 8.21 5.34
C PRO A 22 1.01 7.62 6.61
N ASN A 23 -0.08 8.22 7.11
CA ASN A 23 -0.78 7.70 8.28
C ASN A 23 -1.40 6.33 7.99
N LYS A 24 -2.04 6.16 6.82
CA LYS A 24 -2.64 4.88 6.46
C LYS A 24 -1.58 3.79 6.23
N VAL A 25 -0.43 4.13 5.65
CA VAL A 25 0.70 3.20 5.49
C VAL A 25 1.20 2.71 6.85
N LYS A 26 1.36 3.61 7.84
CA LYS A 26 1.78 3.22 9.21
C LYS A 26 0.76 2.29 9.89
N GLU A 27 -0.52 2.61 9.74
CA GLU A 27 -1.61 1.79 10.29
C GLU A 27 -1.58 0.37 9.70
N VAL A 28 -1.54 0.26 8.36
CA VAL A 28 -1.52 -1.03 7.66
C VAL A 28 -0.23 -1.80 7.93
N ASP A 29 0.94 -1.14 8.00
CA ASP A 29 2.21 -1.77 8.35
C ASP A 29 2.17 -2.38 9.76
N SER A 30 1.58 -1.67 10.74
CA SER A 30 1.43 -2.18 12.10
C SER A 30 0.54 -3.43 12.15
N ILE A 31 -0.60 -3.39 11.45
CA ILE A 31 -1.53 -4.54 11.34
C ILE A 31 -0.85 -5.72 10.66
N LEU A 32 -0.18 -5.49 9.53
CA LEU A 32 0.50 -6.52 8.76
C LEU A 32 1.61 -7.18 9.58
N ARG A 33 2.41 -6.41 10.32
CA ARG A 33 3.43 -6.95 11.23
C ARG A 33 2.83 -7.84 12.31
N ALA A 34 1.69 -7.44 12.88
CA ALA A 34 1.01 -8.25 13.89
C ALA A 34 0.50 -9.58 13.31
N GLN A 35 -0.03 -9.56 12.09
CA GLN A 35 -0.47 -10.77 11.39
C GLN A 35 0.71 -11.68 11.04
N LEU A 36 1.75 -11.13 10.42
CA LEU A 36 2.93 -11.88 9.99
C LEU A 36 3.71 -12.52 11.15
N LYS A 37 3.65 -11.96 12.37
CA LYS A 37 4.24 -12.59 13.57
C LYS A 37 3.69 -13.98 13.86
N ASN A 38 2.42 -14.23 13.51
CA ASN A 38 1.74 -15.50 13.79
C ASN A 38 1.60 -16.38 12.55
N THR A 39 2.05 -15.90 11.39
CA THR A 39 2.03 -16.63 10.13
C THR A 39 3.14 -17.68 10.11
N SER A 40 2.80 -18.92 9.77
CA SER A 40 3.76 -20.04 9.70
C SER A 40 4.66 -19.99 8.46
N SER A 41 4.15 -19.51 7.32
CA SER A 41 4.88 -19.46 6.06
C SER A 41 4.47 -18.26 5.21
N VAL A 42 5.45 -17.73 4.47
CA VAL A 42 5.25 -16.65 3.51
C VAL A 42 5.92 -17.06 2.19
N CYS A 43 5.19 -16.92 1.08
CA CYS A 43 5.73 -17.06 -0.26
C CYS A 43 6.07 -15.68 -0.81
N ILE A 44 7.28 -15.51 -1.37
CA ILE A 44 7.72 -14.24 -1.93
C ILE A 44 7.85 -14.39 -3.44
N THR A 45 7.19 -13.52 -4.19
CA THR A 45 7.36 -13.38 -5.63
C THR A 45 8.11 -12.08 -5.93
N VAL A 46 9.08 -12.16 -6.84
CA VAL A 46 9.87 -11.02 -7.28
C VAL A 46 9.69 -10.88 -8.78
N ASP A 47 9.18 -9.72 -9.21
CA ASP A 47 9.06 -9.35 -10.61
C ASP A 47 10.13 -8.29 -10.93
N MET A 48 10.89 -8.49 -11.99
CA MET A 48 11.92 -7.58 -12.46
C MET A 48 11.69 -7.29 -13.93
N TRP A 49 11.58 -6.01 -14.27
CA TRP A 49 11.36 -5.58 -15.64
C TRP A 49 12.09 -4.27 -15.92
N SER A 50 12.24 -3.94 -17.20
CA SER A 50 12.67 -2.62 -17.65
C SER A 50 11.58 -1.97 -18.49
N ASN A 51 11.58 -0.63 -18.57
CA ASN A 51 10.75 0.08 -19.52
C ASN A 51 11.53 0.39 -20.81
N GLN A 52 10.84 0.97 -21.80
CA GLN A 52 11.44 1.38 -23.08
C GLN A 52 12.54 2.45 -22.94
N GLN A 53 12.64 3.11 -21.78
CA GLN A 53 13.69 4.07 -21.45
C GLN A 53 14.89 3.40 -20.76
N MET A 54 14.98 2.06 -20.81
CA MET A 54 16.02 1.27 -20.14
C MET A 54 16.07 1.46 -18.62
N LYS A 55 14.97 1.92 -18.00
CA LYS A 55 14.85 2.03 -16.55
C LYS A 55 14.42 0.70 -15.98
N GLY A 56 15.23 0.11 -15.11
CA GLY A 56 14.92 -1.11 -14.37
C GLY A 56 13.99 -0.86 -13.18
N PHE A 57 13.14 -1.84 -12.89
CA PHE A 57 12.23 -1.87 -11.76
C PHE A 57 12.27 -3.25 -11.09
N ILE A 58 11.96 -3.27 -9.79
CA ILE A 58 11.78 -4.49 -9.01
C ILE A 58 10.50 -4.36 -8.19
N GLY A 59 9.63 -5.35 -8.30
CA GLY A 59 8.44 -5.52 -7.48
C GLY A 59 8.62 -6.75 -6.60
N ILE A 60 8.32 -6.63 -5.30
CA ILE A 60 8.39 -7.73 -4.35
C ILE A 60 7.00 -7.87 -3.72
N THR A 61 6.40 -9.05 -3.82
CA THR A 61 5.07 -9.34 -3.25
C THR A 61 5.18 -10.54 -2.31
N GLY A 62 4.64 -10.38 -1.09
CA GLY A 62 4.54 -11.46 -0.11
C GLY A 62 3.11 -12.01 -0.04
N HIS A 63 2.97 -13.33 -0.12
CA HIS A 63 1.71 -14.04 -0.01
C HIS A 63 1.73 -14.88 1.27
N TYR A 64 0.68 -14.78 2.08
CA TYR A 64 0.52 -15.56 3.30
C TYR A 64 -0.95 -15.94 3.52
N ILE A 65 -1.17 -16.97 4.34
CA ILE A 65 -2.50 -17.41 4.73
C ILE A 65 -2.76 -16.92 6.15
N LEU A 66 -3.94 -16.33 6.36
CA LEU A 66 -4.46 -15.99 7.69
C LEU A 66 -5.19 -17.21 8.24
N ASN A 67 -4.84 -17.60 9.48
CA ASN A 67 -5.56 -18.64 10.23
C ASN A 67 -6.82 -18.07 10.88
#